data_AF-A0A847T5N6-F1
#
_entry.id   AF-A0A847T5N6-F1
#
_cell.length_a   1.000
_cell.length_b   1.000
_cell.length_c   1.000
_cell.angle_alpha   90.00
_cell.angle_beta   90.00
_cell.angle_gamma   90.00
#
_symmetry.space_group_name_H-M   'P 1'
#
loop_
_entity.id
_entity.type
_entity.pdbx_description
1 polymer ?
#
loop_
_entity_poly.entity_id
_entity_poly.type
_entity_poly.pdbx_seq_one_letter_code
_entity_poly.pdbx_strand_id
1 'polypeptide(L)'
;MKSIQKYLPVILLSVLLLAGWQQRWWKSVSTPPGPGARPVVVRNATANPPITNEALNRHARLEYTSHAICRMGCRHVTKTEVEEILAEGKINPEKSNPADKPCPTYALEGYSSEGQHLRIVFAPCDEENAKVITCIDLDKDWTCHCD
;
A
#
# COMPACT_ATOMS: atom_id res chain seq x y z
N MET A 1 40.44 -6.45 -45.32
CA MET A 1 39.33 -6.27 -44.35
C MET A 1 39.88 -5.56 -43.09
N LYS A 2 39.98 -4.22 -43.06
CA LYS A 2 40.58 -3.46 -41.94
C LYS A 2 39.67 -2.36 -41.35
N SER A 3 38.44 -2.19 -41.86
CA SER A 3 37.50 -1.17 -41.38
C SER A 3 36.59 -1.66 -40.24
N ILE A 4 36.37 -2.97 -40.12
CA ILE A 4 35.44 -3.58 -39.14
C ILE A 4 35.97 -3.51 -37.69
N GLN A 5 37.28 -3.47 -37.48
CA GLN A 5 37.87 -3.36 -36.13
C GLN A 5 37.55 -2.04 -35.42
N LYS A 6 37.24 -0.96 -36.15
CA LYS A 6 36.93 0.36 -35.56
C LYS A 6 35.54 0.39 -34.91
N TYR A 7 34.62 -0.43 -35.41
CA TYR A 7 33.24 -0.46 -34.91
C TYR A 7 33.02 -1.56 -33.88
N LEU A 8 33.99 -2.45 -33.69
CA LEU A 8 33.94 -3.54 -32.72
C LEU A 8 33.65 -3.07 -31.28
N PRO A 9 34.29 -2.01 -30.72
CA PRO A 9 33.94 -1.53 -29.39
C PRO A 9 32.55 -0.88 -29.33
N VAL A 10 32.11 -0.21 -30.40
CA VAL A 10 30.79 0.45 -30.45
C VAL A 10 29.66 -0.56 -30.56
N ILE A 11 29.84 -1.61 -31.38
CA ILE A 11 28.90 -2.72 -31.52
C ILE A 11 28.82 -3.53 -30.22
N LEU A 12 29.96 -3.73 -29.54
CA LEU A 12 29.97 -4.44 -28.27
C LEU A 12 29.24 -3.65 -27.17
N LEU A 13 29.39 -2.33 -27.15
CA LEU A 13 28.72 -1.45 -26.19
C LEU A 13 27.21 -1.34 -26.47
N SER A 14 26.78 -1.30 -27.74
CA SER A 14 25.36 -1.30 -28.09
C SER A 14 24.67 -2.64 -27.78
N VAL A 15 25.35 -3.78 -27.97
CA VAL A 15 24.86 -5.11 -27.56
C VAL A 15 24.74 -5.22 -26.03
N LEU A 16 25.69 -4.69 -25.26
CA LEU A 16 25.62 -4.68 -23.78
C LEU A 16 24.45 -3.84 -23.26
N LEU A 17 24.16 -2.69 -23.88
CA LEU A 17 23.01 -1.85 -23.51
C LEU A 17 21.67 -2.53 -23.83
N LEU A 18 21.56 -3.19 -24.99
CA LEU A 18 20.38 -3.98 -25.36
C LEU A 18 20.18 -5.20 -24.43
N ALA A 19 21.27 -5.89 -24.06
CA ALA A 19 21.22 -6.98 -23.10
C ALA A 19 20.79 -6.52 -21.71
N GLY A 20 21.31 -5.37 -21.23
CA GLY A 20 20.91 -4.76 -19.95
C GLY A 20 19.42 -4.44 -19.87
N TRP A 21 18.79 -4.08 -20.99
CA TRP A 21 17.35 -3.83 -21.06
C TRP A 21 16.51 -5.12 -20.99
N GLN A 22 17.00 -6.23 -21.56
CA GLN A 22 16.36 -7.55 -21.46
C GLN A 22 16.53 -8.21 -20.08
N GLN A 23 17.53 -7.80 -19.29
CA GLN A 23 17.81 -8.38 -17.97
C GLN A 23 16.76 -8.01 -16.89
N ARG A 24 15.84 -7.07 -17.17
CA ARG A 24 14.67 -6.82 -16.31
C ARG A 24 13.68 -7.99 -16.27
N TRP A 25 13.78 -8.97 -17.18
CA TRP A 25 12.90 -10.12 -17.25
C TRP A 25 13.36 -11.35 -16.44
N TRP A 26 14.59 -11.36 -15.89
CA TRP A 26 15.14 -12.55 -15.21
C TRP A 26 15.20 -12.49 -13.68
N LYS A 27 14.68 -11.44 -13.03
CA LYS A 27 14.64 -11.36 -11.56
C LYS A 27 13.38 -11.92 -10.90
N SER A 28 12.63 -12.77 -11.58
CA SER A 28 11.58 -13.59 -10.94
C SER A 28 11.89 -15.07 -11.07
N VAL A 29 12.95 -15.52 -10.39
CA VAL A 29 13.08 -16.93 -10.02
C VAL A 29 12.22 -17.14 -8.78
N SER A 30 11.03 -17.70 -9.01
CA SER A 30 10.23 -18.32 -7.95
C SER A 30 11.01 -19.51 -7.43
N THR A 31 11.53 -19.42 -6.21
CA THR A 31 12.16 -20.54 -5.50
C THR A 31 11.18 -21.74 -5.48
N PRO A 32 11.55 -22.93 -5.96
CA PRO A 32 10.72 -24.12 -5.77
C PRO A 32 10.70 -24.47 -4.28
N PRO A 33 9.53 -24.84 -3.71
CA PRO A 33 9.49 -25.28 -2.32
C PRO A 33 10.23 -26.62 -2.20
N GLY A 34 11.18 -26.68 -1.26
CA GLY A 34 11.94 -27.89 -0.96
C GLY A 34 11.01 -29.05 -0.52
N PRO A 35 11.42 -30.30 -0.74
CA PRO A 35 10.63 -31.47 -0.39
C PRO A 35 10.61 -31.61 1.14
N GLY A 36 9.52 -31.16 1.77
CA GLY A 36 9.36 -31.24 3.23
C GLY A 36 8.20 -30.45 3.83
N ALA A 37 7.51 -29.59 3.05
CA ALA A 37 6.34 -28.90 3.57
C ALA A 37 5.13 -29.84 3.60
N ARG A 38 4.66 -30.15 4.81
CA ARG A 38 3.34 -30.74 5.07
C ARG A 38 2.28 -29.99 4.24
N PRO A 39 1.25 -30.68 3.69
CA PRO A 39 0.22 -30.01 2.92
C PRO A 39 -0.44 -28.95 3.80
N VAL A 40 -0.13 -27.68 3.54
CA VAL A 40 -0.90 -26.57 4.06
C VAL A 40 -2.25 -26.70 3.38
N VAL A 41 -3.24 -27.16 4.13
CA VAL A 41 -4.63 -27.13 3.71
C VAL A 41 -4.93 -25.68 3.36
N VAL A 42 -4.97 -25.39 2.06
CA VAL A 42 -5.54 -24.15 1.54
C VAL A 42 -7.01 -24.22 1.92
N ARG A 43 -7.34 -23.67 3.11
CA ARG A 43 -8.72 -23.37 3.44
C ARG A 43 -9.19 -22.46 2.33
N ASN A 44 -10.15 -22.95 1.55
CA ASN A 44 -10.90 -22.16 0.59
C ASN A 44 -11.24 -20.83 1.26
N ALA A 45 -10.61 -19.76 0.78
CA ALA A 45 -10.94 -18.41 1.19
C ALA A 45 -12.41 -18.21 0.84
N THR A 46 -13.27 -18.25 1.85
CA THR A 46 -14.61 -17.71 1.75
C THR A 46 -14.44 -16.32 1.15
N ALA A 47 -15.03 -16.12 -0.03
CA ALA A 47 -14.83 -14.93 -0.84
C ALA A 47 -15.11 -13.68 0.01
N ASN A 48 -14.06 -12.93 0.34
CA ASN A 48 -14.24 -11.59 0.87
C ASN A 48 -15.07 -10.80 -0.16
N PRO A 49 -16.10 -10.06 0.26
CA PRO A 49 -16.88 -9.25 -0.66
C PRO A 49 -15.92 -8.31 -1.42
N PRO A 50 -16.17 -8.06 -2.72
CA PRO A 50 -15.32 -7.18 -3.50
C PRO A 50 -15.29 -5.80 -2.83
N ILE A 51 -14.09 -5.28 -2.58
CA ILE A 51 -13.89 -3.91 -2.10
C ILE A 51 -14.21 -2.98 -3.27
N THR A 52 -15.40 -2.37 -3.23
CA THR A 52 -15.81 -1.37 -4.21
C THR A 52 -15.71 0.04 -3.61
N ASN A 53 -15.64 1.08 -4.45
CA ASN A 53 -15.50 2.45 -3.97
C ASN A 53 -16.73 2.93 -3.17
N GLU A 54 -17.87 2.25 -3.32
CA GLU A 54 -19.12 2.50 -2.60
C GLU A 54 -19.10 1.96 -1.17
N ALA A 55 -18.09 1.15 -0.79
CA ALA A 55 -18.03 0.50 0.52
C ALA A 55 -17.68 1.47 1.68
N LEU A 56 -17.28 2.71 1.38
CA LEU A 56 -16.92 3.74 2.34
C LEU A 56 -17.49 5.09 1.89
N ASN A 57 -18.32 5.72 2.73
CA ASN A 57 -18.79 7.07 2.50
C ASN A 57 -17.61 8.07 2.61
N ARG A 58 -17.25 8.67 1.47
CA ARG A 58 -16.12 9.61 1.32
C ARG A 58 -16.37 10.99 1.95
N HIS A 59 -17.59 11.24 2.39
CA HIS A 59 -18.01 12.47 3.08
C HIS A 59 -18.50 12.17 4.51
N ALA A 60 -18.18 11.00 5.04
CA ALA A 60 -18.54 10.62 6.40
C ALA A 60 -17.92 11.58 7.43
N ARG A 61 -18.67 11.83 8.51
CA ARG A 61 -18.17 12.54 9.68
C ARG A 61 -17.14 11.66 10.39
N LEU A 62 -15.98 12.24 10.68
CA LEU A 62 -14.86 11.50 11.25
C LEU A 62 -14.86 11.54 12.78
N GLU A 63 -14.89 10.36 13.38
CA GLU A 63 -14.65 10.16 14.81
C GLU A 63 -13.25 9.61 15.04
N TYR A 64 -12.44 10.27 15.87
CA TYR A 64 -11.05 9.88 16.06
C TYR A 64 -10.90 9.01 17.31
N THR A 65 -10.32 7.82 17.14
CA THR A 65 -9.95 6.97 18.28
C THR A 65 -8.75 7.56 19.04
N SER A 66 -8.55 7.17 20.30
CA SER A 66 -7.37 7.57 21.08
C SER A 66 -6.06 7.19 20.37
N HIS A 67 -6.02 6.01 19.74
CA HIS A 67 -4.85 5.56 18.99
C HIS A 67 -4.58 6.46 17.77
N ALA A 68 -5.61 6.79 16.99
CA ALA A 68 -5.47 7.73 15.87
C ALA A 68 -4.96 9.10 16.33
N ILE A 69 -5.53 9.67 17.40
CA ILE A 69 -5.10 10.97 17.94
C ILE A 69 -3.62 10.94 18.34
N CYS A 70 -3.18 9.89 19.04
CA CYS A 70 -1.77 9.72 19.41
C CYS A 70 -0.87 9.61 18.17
N ARG A 71 -1.27 8.78 17.20
CA ARG A 71 -0.51 8.54 15.97
C ARG A 71 -0.42 9.80 15.10
N MET A 72 -1.49 10.60 15.05
CA MET A 72 -1.52 11.90 14.39
C MET A 72 -0.54 12.87 15.02
N GLY A 73 -0.59 13.04 16.34
CA GLY A 73 0.33 13.93 17.06
C GLY A 73 1.80 13.51 16.88
N CYS A 74 2.10 12.21 17.00
CA CYS A 74 3.47 11.71 16.87
C CYS A 74 4.04 11.85 15.44
N ARG A 75 3.19 11.74 14.41
CA ARG A 75 3.59 11.77 12.99
C ARG A 75 3.35 13.12 12.33
N HIS A 76 2.88 14.12 13.08
CA HIS A 76 2.52 15.43 12.55
C HIS A 76 1.47 15.36 11.42
N VAL A 77 0.48 14.47 11.57
CA VAL A 77 -0.64 14.34 10.63
C VAL A 77 -1.80 15.18 11.13
N THR A 78 -2.27 16.12 10.29
CA THR A 78 -3.38 17.00 10.64
C THR A 78 -4.74 16.38 10.30
N LYS A 79 -5.83 16.97 10.82
CA LYS A 79 -7.20 16.54 10.46
C LYS A 79 -7.50 16.77 8.99
N THR A 80 -7.03 17.89 8.43
CA THR A 80 -7.19 18.22 7.02
C THR A 80 -6.58 17.14 6.13
N GLU A 81 -5.37 16.69 6.44
CA GLU A 81 -4.73 15.60 5.69
C GLU A 81 -5.49 14.28 5.81
N VAL A 82 -6.06 13.98 6.99
CA VAL A 82 -6.92 12.80 7.15
C VAL A 82 -8.18 12.88 6.28
N GLU A 83 -8.81 14.05 6.20
CA GLU A 83 -9.98 14.32 5.37
C GLU A 83 -9.65 14.26 3.88
N GLU A 84 -8.49 14.77 3.46
CA GLU A 84 -7.97 14.64 2.09
C GLU A 84 -7.79 13.18 1.71
N ILE A 85 -7.18 12.36 2.58
CA ILE A 85 -7.02 10.93 2.32
C ILE A 85 -8.37 10.21 2.29
N LEU A 86 -9.35 10.61 3.12
CA LEU A 86 -10.71 10.07 3.01
C LEU A 86 -11.28 10.35 1.62
N ALA A 87 -11.18 11.60 1.15
CA ALA A 87 -11.77 12.06 -0.10
C ALA A 87 -11.10 11.46 -1.35
N GLU A 88 -9.76 11.47 -1.39
CA GLU A 88 -8.97 11.22 -2.61
C GLU A 88 -8.12 9.95 -2.55
N GLY A 89 -7.92 9.41 -1.34
CA GLY A 89 -7.07 8.24 -1.11
C GLY A 89 -7.61 6.97 -1.77
N LYS A 90 -6.69 6.16 -2.30
CA LYS A 90 -6.99 4.87 -2.92
C LYS A 90 -7.07 3.79 -1.85
N ILE A 91 -8.11 2.98 -1.88
CA ILE A 91 -8.21 1.84 -0.97
C ILE A 91 -7.09 0.85 -1.29
N ASN A 92 -6.35 0.43 -0.27
CA ASN A 92 -5.42 -0.68 -0.32
C ASN A 92 -6.12 -1.96 0.17
N PRO A 93 -6.47 -2.91 -0.73
CA PRO A 93 -7.17 -4.13 -0.35
C PRO A 93 -6.36 -5.05 0.56
N GLU A 94 -5.02 -5.05 0.44
CA GLU A 94 -4.13 -5.89 1.25
C GLU A 94 -4.05 -5.42 2.70
N LYS A 95 -4.39 -4.15 2.95
CA LYS A 95 -4.37 -3.53 4.28
C LYS A 95 -5.77 -3.25 4.83
N SER A 96 -6.80 -3.64 4.09
CA SER A 96 -8.20 -3.53 4.48
C SER A 96 -8.73 -4.88 4.96
N ASN A 97 -9.72 -4.86 5.85
CA ASN A 97 -10.44 -6.05 6.28
C ASN A 97 -11.95 -5.77 6.30
N PRO A 98 -12.66 -6.03 5.19
CA PRO A 98 -14.11 -5.85 5.12
C PRO A 98 -14.92 -6.77 6.04
N ALA A 99 -14.30 -7.82 6.60
CA ALA A 99 -14.93 -8.75 7.52
C ALA A 99 -14.58 -8.46 8.99
N ASP A 100 -13.89 -7.33 9.25
CA ASP A 100 -13.49 -6.93 10.60
C ASP A 100 -14.68 -6.62 11.51
N LYS A 101 -14.46 -6.71 12.83
CA LYS A 101 -15.48 -6.53 13.85
C LYS A 101 -15.02 -5.53 14.91
N PRO A 102 -15.92 -4.68 15.43
CA PRO A 102 -17.37 -4.64 15.18
C PRO A 102 -17.76 -3.99 13.84
N CYS A 103 -16.84 -3.28 13.19
CA CYS A 103 -17.06 -2.61 11.91
C CYS A 103 -15.98 -3.04 10.93
N PRO A 104 -16.24 -3.08 9.61
CA PRO A 104 -15.22 -3.31 8.60
C PRO A 104 -14.12 -2.23 8.68
N THR A 105 -12.91 -2.55 8.23
CA THR A 105 -11.80 -1.59 8.15
C THR A 105 -11.29 -1.43 6.73
N TYR A 106 -11.08 -0.18 6.32
CA TYR A 106 -10.58 0.20 4.99
C TYR A 106 -9.34 1.08 5.16
N ALA A 107 -8.22 0.62 4.61
CA ALA A 107 -6.98 1.38 4.56
C ALA A 107 -6.93 2.18 3.26
N LEU A 108 -6.87 3.50 3.35
CA LEU A 108 -6.74 4.40 2.20
C LEU A 108 -5.32 4.97 2.18
N GLU A 109 -4.72 5.02 1.00
CA GLU A 109 -3.38 5.53 0.77
C GLU A 109 -3.39 6.67 -0.24
N GLY A 110 -2.58 7.70 0.02
CA GLY A 110 -2.46 8.85 -0.87
C GLY A 110 -1.43 9.85 -0.35
N TYR A 111 -1.19 10.89 -1.14
CA TYR A 111 -0.39 12.04 -0.72
C TYR A 111 -1.32 13.14 -0.24
N SER A 112 -1.02 13.75 0.91
CA SER A 112 -1.68 14.98 1.33
C SER A 112 -1.27 16.17 0.46
N SER A 113 -2.00 17.27 0.56
CA SER A 113 -1.67 18.55 -0.09
C SER A 113 -0.31 19.10 0.36
N GLU A 114 0.15 18.73 1.57
CA GLU A 114 1.47 19.07 2.12
C GLU A 114 2.57 18.07 1.69
N GLY A 115 2.22 17.04 0.93
CA GLY A 115 3.15 16.08 0.35
C GLY A 115 3.52 14.90 1.25
N GLN A 116 2.81 14.69 2.37
CA GLN A 116 3.01 13.49 3.20
C GLN A 116 2.32 12.28 2.55
N HIS A 117 3.04 11.18 2.40
CA HIS A 117 2.48 9.93 1.91
C HIS A 117 1.86 9.15 3.07
N LEU A 118 0.53 9.16 3.14
CA LEU A 118 -0.21 8.69 4.30
C LEU A 118 -1.02 7.43 3.97
N ARG A 119 -1.09 6.52 4.95
CA ARG A 119 -2.12 5.49 5.05
C ARG A 119 -3.00 5.77 6.25
N ILE A 120 -4.29 5.95 6.01
CA ILE A 120 -5.29 6.13 7.06
C ILE A 120 -6.24 4.93 7.06
N VAL A 121 -6.49 4.36 8.23
CA VAL A 121 -7.45 3.26 8.40
C VAL A 121 -8.77 3.82 8.93
N PHE A 122 -9.82 3.67 8.14
CA PHE A 122 -11.19 4.08 8.48
C PHE A 122 -12.06 2.86 8.78
N ALA A 123 -12.94 2.98 9.76
CA ALA A 123 -13.96 1.99 10.07
C ALA A 123 -15.35 2.63 9.96
N PRO A 124 -16.07 2.47 8.84
CA PRO A 124 -17.45 2.94 8.69
C PRO A 124 -18.35 2.04 9.54
N CYS A 125 -18.80 2.56 10.68
CA CYS A 125 -19.69 1.83 11.58
C CYS A 125 -21.17 2.08 11.27
N ASP A 126 -21.48 3.17 10.57
CA ASP A 126 -22.80 3.53 10.07
C ASP A 126 -22.68 4.32 8.75
N GLU A 127 -23.81 4.76 8.19
CA GLU A 127 -23.86 5.41 6.87
C GLU A 127 -23.24 6.82 6.86
N GLU A 128 -23.26 7.52 8.00
CA GLU A 128 -22.86 8.94 8.09
C GLU A 128 -21.52 9.15 8.80
N ASN A 129 -21.05 8.17 9.58
CA ASN A 129 -19.87 8.30 10.43
C ASN A 129 -18.84 7.20 10.14
N ALA A 130 -17.57 7.59 10.17
CA ALA A 130 -16.45 6.68 10.08
C ALA A 130 -15.45 6.97 11.20
N LYS A 131 -14.99 5.91 11.86
CA LYS A 131 -13.95 6.00 12.88
C LYS A 131 -12.58 5.99 12.23
N VAL A 132 -11.72 6.94 12.59
CA VAL A 132 -10.30 6.93 12.25
C VAL A 132 -9.59 6.06 13.28
N ILE A 133 -9.09 4.91 12.83
CA ILE A 133 -8.46 3.91 13.69
C ILE A 133 -6.98 4.21 13.89
N THR A 134 -6.25 4.52 12.81
CA THR A 134 -4.83 4.88 12.88
C THR A 134 -4.41 5.70 11.66
N CYS A 135 -3.33 6.47 11.83
CA CYS A 135 -2.68 7.26 10.79
C CYS A 135 -1.21 6.83 10.70
N ILE A 136 -0.72 6.56 9.49
CA ILE A 136 0.62 6.02 9.24
C ILE A 136 1.26 6.87 8.14
N ASP A 137 2.45 7.41 8.42
CA ASP A 137 3.37 7.94 7.40
C ASP A 137 4.09 6.75 6.77
N LEU A 138 3.99 6.63 5.45
CA LEU A 138 4.55 5.50 4.69
C LEU A 138 6.01 5.71 4.30
N ASP A 139 6.48 6.95 4.34
CA ASP A 139 7.83 7.33 3.88
C ASP A 139 8.80 7.54 5.05
N LYS A 140 8.28 7.78 6.26
CA LYS A 140 9.09 7.97 7.47
C LYS A 140 8.68 7.04 8.60
N ASP A 141 9.69 6.49 9.26
CA ASP A 141 9.49 5.74 10.49
C ASP A 141 9.56 6.68 11.70
N TRP A 142 8.51 6.69 12.50
CA TRP A 142 8.36 7.53 13.69
C TRP A 142 8.30 6.65 14.93
N THR A 143 9.20 6.89 15.88
CA THR A 143 9.13 6.22 17.18
C THR A 143 8.00 6.81 18.01
N CYS A 144 6.88 6.09 18.10
CA CYS A 144 5.69 6.50 18.84
C CYS A 144 5.33 5.50 19.92
N HIS A 145 4.97 6.01 21.10
CA HIS A 145 4.46 5.22 22.22
C HIS A 145 2.95 5.45 22.34
N CYS A 146 2.19 4.79 21.46
CA CYS A 146 0.73 4.85 21.42
C CYS A 146 0.17 3.46 21.75
N ASP A 147 -0.36 3.31 22.96
CA ASP A 147 -1.05 2.11 23.42
C ASP A 147 -2.57 2.26 23.31
#